data_AF-A0A316PN84-F1
#
_entry.id   AF-A0A316PN84-F1
#
_cell.length_a   1.000
_cell.length_b   1.000
_cell.length_c   1.000
_cell.angle_alpha   90.00
_cell.angle_beta   90.00
_cell.angle_gamma   90.00
#
_symmetry.space_group_name_H-M   'P 1'
#
loop_
_entity.id
_entity.type
_entity.pdbx_description
1 polymer ?
#
loop_
_entity_poly.entity_id
_entity_poly.type
_entity_poly.pdbx_seq_one_letter_code
_entity_poly.pdbx_strand_id
1 'polypeptide(L)'
;MTANTEITELIRSELCRFLQDACAGKTGVKLDMDNPAAEVSAPLGFDTGYTAQFWAERLADRLNGHEPSLFGVPLIESITAAKGHVAFSISIQAYNAMTHHIIESCKLPDVPDKSCDDVSYALIKSLMLARKGGEGIPDTASIKKALWLGISAGGFSGAKRAALNRRCAAAVLGIFDGMKDGERDALAARLGLFGQCAARLIWVNSIQEV
;
A
#
# COMPACT_ATOMS: atom_id res chain seq x y z
N MET A 1 -4.62 -13.62 12.47
CA MET A 1 -4.69 -12.54 11.46
C MET A 1 -3.35 -11.82 11.44
N THR A 2 -2.75 -11.56 10.29
CA THR A 2 -1.47 -10.82 10.20
C THR A 2 -1.71 -9.32 10.12
N ALA A 3 -0.72 -8.53 10.52
CA ALA A 3 -0.81 -7.07 10.59
C ALA A 3 -1.22 -6.43 9.25
N ASN A 4 -0.75 -6.96 8.12
CA ASN A 4 -1.14 -6.46 6.81
C ASN A 4 -2.59 -6.81 6.42
N THR A 5 -3.11 -7.96 6.86
CA THR A 5 -4.53 -8.30 6.70
C THR A 5 -5.38 -7.34 7.53
N GLU A 6 -5.02 -7.10 8.78
CA GLU A 6 -5.71 -6.14 9.66
C GLU A 6 -5.76 -4.73 9.04
N ILE A 7 -4.61 -4.21 8.62
CA ILE A 7 -4.52 -2.90 7.94
C ILE A 7 -5.45 -2.86 6.72
N THR A 8 -5.44 -3.90 5.89
CA THR A 8 -6.26 -3.93 4.67
C THR A 8 -7.76 -3.92 4.99
N GLU A 9 -8.19 -4.63 6.04
CA GLU A 9 -9.58 -4.61 6.51
C GLU A 9 -9.96 -3.24 7.11
N LEU A 10 -9.07 -2.62 7.90
CA LEU A 10 -9.30 -1.29 8.46
C LEU A 10 -9.50 -0.24 7.35
N ILE A 11 -8.62 -0.22 6.36
CA ILE A 11 -8.73 0.68 5.19
C ILE A 11 -10.04 0.42 4.45
N ARG A 12 -10.37 -0.86 4.20
CA ARG A 12 -11.62 -1.21 3.50
C ARG A 12 -12.84 -0.73 4.29
N SER A 13 -12.88 -0.97 5.59
CA SER A 13 -13.98 -0.54 6.46
C SER A 13 -14.13 0.97 6.45
N GLU A 14 -13.02 1.70 6.58
CA GLU A 14 -13.01 3.16 6.64
C GLU A 14 -13.49 3.78 5.32
N LEU A 15 -12.97 3.30 4.19
CA LEU A 15 -13.37 3.79 2.87
C LEU A 15 -14.81 3.38 2.52
N CYS A 16 -15.26 2.20 2.93
CA CYS A 16 -16.66 1.79 2.77
C CYS A 16 -17.60 2.72 3.54
N ARG A 17 -17.26 3.08 4.78
CA ARG A 17 -18.04 4.03 5.59
C ARG A 17 -18.09 5.41 4.92
N PHE A 18 -16.94 5.92 4.49
CA PHE A 18 -16.85 7.19 3.76
C PHE A 18 -17.71 7.21 2.49
N LEU A 19 -17.68 6.12 1.71
CA LEU A 19 -18.50 5.96 0.52
C LEU A 19 -19.99 5.86 0.84
N GLN A 20 -20.38 5.12 1.88
CA GLN A 20 -21.79 5.00 2.28
C GLN A 20 -22.38 6.37 2.65
N ASP A 21 -21.63 7.18 3.38
CA ASP A 21 -22.07 8.52 3.78
C ASP A 21 -22.17 9.49 2.60
N ALA A 22 -21.28 9.35 1.61
CA ALA A 22 -21.24 10.22 0.43
C ALA A 22 -22.25 9.83 -0.67
N CYS A 23 -22.51 8.52 -0.81
CA CYS A 23 -23.32 7.92 -1.87
C CYS A 23 -24.72 7.49 -1.41
N ALA A 24 -25.21 8.02 -0.27
CA ALA A 24 -26.50 7.73 0.37
C ALA A 24 -27.55 7.09 -0.58
N GLY A 25 -27.81 5.79 -0.38
CA GLY A 25 -28.73 4.99 -1.20
C GLY A 25 -28.08 4.02 -2.20
N LYS A 26 -26.76 4.09 -2.41
CA LYS A 26 -26.00 3.13 -3.23
C LYS A 26 -25.20 2.19 -2.31
N THR A 27 -25.86 1.17 -1.77
CA THR A 27 -25.20 0.13 -0.96
C THR A 27 -24.39 -0.82 -1.85
N GLY A 28 -23.23 -1.27 -1.37
CA GLY A 28 -22.48 -2.38 -1.99
C GLY A 28 -21.42 -1.99 -3.03
N VAL A 29 -20.97 -0.74 -3.05
CA VAL A 29 -19.80 -0.33 -3.86
C VAL A 29 -18.60 -1.17 -3.44
N LYS A 30 -18.03 -1.93 -4.38
CA LYS A 30 -16.87 -2.78 -4.12
C LYS A 30 -15.59 -1.97 -4.29
N LEU A 31 -14.75 -2.00 -3.26
CA LEU A 31 -13.40 -1.47 -3.32
C LEU A 31 -12.47 -2.47 -4.02
N ASP A 32 -11.71 -1.97 -4.97
CA ASP A 32 -10.57 -2.67 -5.58
C ASP A 32 -9.28 -2.21 -4.90
N MET A 33 -8.62 -3.15 -4.22
CA MET A 33 -7.36 -2.95 -3.49
C MET A 33 -6.14 -3.36 -4.31
N ASP A 34 -6.34 -3.83 -5.56
CA ASP A 34 -5.29 -4.21 -6.52
C ASP A 34 -5.58 -3.62 -7.90
N ASN A 35 -5.85 -2.31 -7.96
CA ASN A 35 -5.96 -1.59 -9.22
C ASN A 35 -4.56 -1.17 -9.71
N PRO A 36 -4.13 -1.51 -10.92
CA PRO A 36 -2.85 -1.04 -11.45
C PRO A 36 -2.71 0.48 -11.56
N ALA A 37 -3.82 1.21 -11.60
CA ALA A 37 -3.87 2.66 -11.79
C ALA A 37 -3.99 3.45 -10.47
N ALA A 38 -4.27 2.80 -9.34
CA ALA A 38 -4.51 3.45 -8.05
C ALA A 38 -4.29 2.48 -6.90
N GLU A 39 -3.92 2.97 -5.72
CA GLU A 39 -3.75 2.13 -4.52
C GLU A 39 -5.09 1.50 -4.14
N VAL A 40 -6.11 2.33 -3.94
CA VAL A 40 -7.50 1.88 -3.78
C VAL A 40 -8.38 2.55 -4.82
N SER A 41 -9.36 1.82 -5.35
CA SER A 41 -10.34 2.41 -6.25
C SER A 41 -11.75 1.85 -6.06
N ALA A 42 -12.74 2.63 -6.50
CA ALA A 42 -14.15 2.23 -6.52
C ALA A 42 -14.73 2.45 -7.92
N PRO A 43 -15.45 1.48 -8.53
CA PRO A 43 -16.00 1.58 -9.88
C PRO A 43 -17.30 2.43 -9.93
N LEU A 44 -17.30 3.58 -9.24
CA LEU A 44 -18.49 4.44 -9.10
C LEU A 44 -19.05 4.93 -10.42
N GLY A 45 -18.19 5.12 -11.44
CA GLY A 45 -18.63 5.50 -12.78
C GLY A 45 -19.51 4.45 -13.47
N PHE A 46 -19.34 3.19 -13.10
CA PHE A 46 -20.10 2.06 -13.65
C PHE A 46 -21.33 1.73 -12.79
N ASP A 47 -21.19 1.81 -11.46
CA ASP A 47 -22.20 1.33 -10.52
C ASP A 47 -23.37 2.30 -10.30
N THR A 48 -23.18 3.58 -10.61
CA THR A 48 -24.10 4.62 -10.13
C THR A 48 -24.89 5.33 -11.22
N GLY A 49 -24.45 5.25 -12.48
CA GLY A 49 -25.02 6.02 -13.62
C GLY A 49 -24.48 7.45 -13.75
N TYR A 50 -23.58 7.89 -12.86
CA TYR A 50 -22.85 9.16 -12.98
C TYR A 50 -21.41 8.90 -13.43
N THR A 51 -20.71 9.93 -13.91
CA THR A 51 -19.30 9.80 -14.28
C THR A 51 -18.42 9.63 -13.04
N ALA A 52 -17.27 8.96 -13.20
CA ALA A 52 -16.28 8.90 -12.12
C ALA A 52 -15.76 10.29 -11.73
N GLN A 53 -15.68 11.23 -12.68
CA GLN A 53 -15.28 12.62 -12.41
C GLN A 53 -16.24 13.31 -11.45
N PHE A 54 -17.56 13.18 -11.69
CA PHE A 54 -18.59 13.71 -10.79
C PHE A 54 -18.42 13.18 -9.36
N TRP A 55 -18.14 11.89 -9.20
CA TRP A 55 -17.92 11.30 -7.88
C TRP A 55 -16.60 11.73 -7.25
N ALA A 56 -15.52 11.84 -8.02
CA ALA A 56 -14.23 12.29 -7.51
C ALA A 56 -14.34 13.71 -6.92
N GLU A 57 -14.99 14.64 -7.63
CA GLU A 57 -15.24 16.01 -7.17
C GLU A 57 -16.12 16.02 -5.91
N ARG A 58 -17.25 15.29 -5.93
CA ARG A 58 -18.17 15.21 -4.79
C ARG A 58 -17.50 14.62 -3.54
N LEU A 59 -16.65 13.60 -3.70
CA LEU A 59 -15.92 12.98 -2.60
C LEU A 59 -14.79 13.88 -2.10
N ALA A 60 -14.09 14.58 -3.00
CA ALA A 60 -13.08 15.56 -2.62
C ALA A 60 -13.68 16.69 -1.77
N ASP A 61 -14.86 17.22 -2.13
CA ASP A 61 -15.56 18.23 -1.33
C ASP A 61 -15.89 17.72 0.08
N ARG A 62 -16.22 16.42 0.21
CA ARG A 62 -16.56 15.78 1.49
C ARG A 62 -15.37 15.56 2.41
N LEU A 63 -14.16 15.38 1.87
CA LEU A 63 -12.95 15.26 2.68
C LEU A 63 -12.77 16.45 3.63
N ASN A 64 -13.21 17.65 3.21
CA ASN A 64 -13.15 18.86 4.05
C ASN A 64 -14.08 18.81 5.29
N GLY A 65 -15.06 17.91 5.31
CA GLY A 65 -16.05 17.80 6.40
C GLY A 65 -15.96 16.51 7.22
N HIS A 66 -15.53 15.40 6.60
CA HIS A 66 -15.26 14.13 7.29
C HIS A 66 -14.10 13.42 6.60
N GLU A 67 -12.94 13.42 7.23
CA GLU A 67 -11.72 12.84 6.69
C GLU A 67 -11.55 11.39 7.19
N PRO A 68 -11.53 10.39 6.28
CA PRO A 68 -11.17 9.02 6.63
C PRO A 68 -9.82 8.97 7.32
N SER A 69 -9.71 8.21 8.40
CA SER A 69 -8.46 8.11 9.17
C SER A 69 -8.03 6.67 9.41
N LEU A 70 -6.72 6.47 9.52
CA LEU A 70 -6.12 5.20 9.89
C LEU A 70 -5.08 5.46 10.98
N PHE A 71 -5.19 4.77 12.11
CA PHE A 71 -4.32 5.01 13.27
C PHE A 71 -4.26 6.49 13.71
N GLY A 72 -5.37 7.20 13.58
CA GLY A 72 -5.49 8.61 13.99
C GLY A 72 -4.88 9.63 13.04
N VAL A 73 -4.36 9.21 11.87
CA VAL A 73 -3.87 10.11 10.83
C VAL A 73 -4.76 10.08 9.58
N PRO A 74 -4.80 11.17 8.77
CA PRO A 74 -5.51 11.19 7.50
C PRO A 74 -5.16 10.01 6.61
N LEU A 75 -6.16 9.28 6.11
CA LEU A 75 -5.96 8.13 5.23
C LEU A 75 -5.74 8.57 3.78
N ILE A 76 -6.51 9.54 3.30
CA ILE A 76 -6.58 9.93 1.89
C ILE A 76 -5.86 11.28 1.70
N GLU A 77 -4.95 11.34 0.73
CA GLU A 77 -4.30 12.58 0.29
C GLU A 77 -5.06 13.24 -0.86
N SER A 78 -5.55 12.46 -1.82
CA SER A 78 -6.28 12.97 -2.97
C SER A 78 -7.22 11.93 -3.56
N ILE A 79 -8.23 12.42 -4.28
CA ILE A 79 -9.22 11.62 -4.98
C ILE A 79 -9.23 12.04 -6.45
N THR A 80 -9.12 11.08 -7.35
CA THR A 80 -9.09 11.33 -8.80
C THR A 80 -10.02 10.38 -9.55
N ALA A 81 -10.41 10.74 -10.77
CA ALA A 81 -11.14 9.85 -11.66
C ALA A 81 -10.19 9.21 -12.67
N ALA A 82 -10.28 7.88 -12.82
CA ALA A 82 -9.48 7.13 -13.78
C ALA A 82 -10.31 6.00 -14.39
N LYS A 83 -10.57 6.05 -15.70
CA LYS A 83 -11.21 4.96 -16.47
C LYS A 83 -12.52 4.42 -15.85
N GLY A 84 -13.40 5.31 -15.37
CA GLY A 84 -14.66 4.93 -14.73
C GLY A 84 -14.55 4.54 -13.24
N HIS A 85 -13.33 4.52 -12.69
CA HIS A 85 -13.09 4.39 -11.27
C HIS A 85 -12.83 5.76 -10.62
N VAL A 86 -13.22 5.86 -9.36
CA VAL A 86 -12.65 6.84 -8.44
C VAL A 86 -11.46 6.19 -7.75
N ALA A 87 -10.30 6.82 -7.86
CA ALA A 87 -9.03 6.41 -7.29
C ALA A 87 -8.72 7.23 -6.04
N PHE A 88 -8.33 6.55 -4.97
CA PHE A 88 -7.92 7.14 -3.70
C PHE A 88 -6.41 7.00 -3.56
N SER A 89 -5.72 8.14 -3.43
CA SER A 89 -4.30 8.17 -3.08
C SER A 89 -4.16 8.20 -1.56
N ILE A 90 -3.39 7.27 -1.01
CA ILE A 90 -3.12 7.15 0.42
C ILE A 90 -2.06 8.16 0.83
N SER A 91 -2.30 8.84 1.94
CA SER A 91 -1.41 9.87 2.46
C SER A 91 -0.06 9.30 2.92
N ILE A 92 0.99 10.11 2.87
CA ILE A 92 2.30 9.70 3.41
C ILE A 92 2.25 9.47 4.92
N GLN A 93 1.39 10.18 5.65
CA GLN A 93 1.16 10.00 7.08
C GLN A 93 0.60 8.60 7.35
N ALA A 94 -0.40 8.16 6.57
CA ALA A 94 -0.95 6.82 6.67
C ALA A 94 0.10 5.75 6.32
N TYR A 95 0.94 5.98 5.30
CA TYR A 95 2.05 5.08 5.00
C TYR A 95 3.05 4.94 6.15
N ASN A 96 3.41 6.04 6.80
CA ASN A 96 4.26 6.00 8.00
C ASN A 96 3.58 5.21 9.12
N ALA A 97 2.31 5.48 9.41
CA ALA A 97 1.57 4.78 10.47
C ALA A 97 1.44 3.27 10.21
N MET A 98 1.10 2.87 8.97
CA MET A 98 1.06 1.46 8.56
C MET A 98 2.44 0.79 8.69
N THR A 99 3.50 1.50 8.30
CA THR A 99 4.88 1.00 8.39
C THR A 99 5.25 0.73 9.84
N HIS A 100 5.01 1.67 10.74
CA HIS A 100 5.26 1.50 12.17
C HIS A 100 4.47 0.32 12.75
N HIS A 101 3.17 0.25 12.45
CA HIS A 101 2.34 -0.85 12.90
C HIS A 101 2.86 -2.22 12.42
N ILE A 102 3.29 -2.34 11.15
CA ILE A 102 3.87 -3.60 10.64
C ILE A 102 5.18 -3.94 11.35
N ILE A 103 6.04 -2.95 11.58
CA ILE A 103 7.34 -3.14 12.23
C ILE A 103 7.17 -3.64 13.67
N GLU A 104 6.19 -3.08 14.39
CA GLU A 104 5.86 -3.41 15.78
C GLU A 104 5.13 -4.76 15.90
N SER A 105 4.22 -5.05 14.97
CA SER A 105 3.36 -6.24 15.03
C SER A 105 3.99 -7.51 14.44
N CYS A 106 5.01 -7.39 13.58
CA CYS A 106 5.64 -8.53 12.90
C CYS A 106 7.10 -8.71 13.33
N LYS A 107 7.51 -9.95 13.59
CA LYS A 107 8.93 -10.29 13.82
C LYS A 107 9.74 -9.99 12.55
N LEU A 108 10.93 -9.39 12.71
CA LEU A 108 11.88 -9.27 11.61
C LEU A 108 12.31 -10.68 11.16
N PRO A 109 12.21 -11.01 9.86
CA PRO A 109 12.63 -12.31 9.36
C PRO A 109 14.15 -12.49 9.41
N ASP A 110 14.56 -13.75 9.57
CA ASP A 110 15.96 -14.13 9.41
C ASP A 110 16.39 -14.02 7.94
N VAL A 111 17.70 -13.86 7.71
CA VAL A 111 18.24 -13.82 6.35
C VAL A 111 18.12 -15.21 5.73
N PRO A 112 17.49 -15.37 4.54
CA PRO A 112 17.45 -16.65 3.84
C PRO A 112 18.87 -17.16 3.53
N ASP A 113 19.10 -18.47 3.69
CA ASP A 113 20.42 -19.08 3.45
C ASP A 113 20.92 -18.89 1.99
N LYS A 114 20.00 -18.81 1.02
CA LYS A 114 20.29 -18.55 -0.40
C LYS A 114 19.16 -17.76 -1.06
N SER A 115 19.51 -16.86 -1.99
CA SER A 115 18.52 -16.23 -2.89
C SER A 115 18.18 -17.21 -4.02
N CYS A 116 17.11 -17.99 -3.86
CA CYS A 116 16.67 -18.95 -4.87
C CYS A 116 15.72 -18.34 -5.92
N ASP A 117 15.15 -17.16 -5.64
CA ASP A 117 14.24 -16.43 -6.50
C ASP A 117 14.26 -14.91 -6.21
N ASP A 118 13.55 -14.14 -7.03
CA ASP A 118 13.43 -12.68 -6.89
C ASP A 118 12.79 -12.26 -5.55
N VAL A 119 11.90 -13.08 -4.99
CA VAL A 119 11.24 -12.81 -3.71
C VAL A 119 12.24 -12.88 -2.56
N SER A 120 13.06 -13.93 -2.52
CA SER A 120 14.14 -14.13 -1.56
C SER A 120 15.22 -13.05 -1.72
N TYR A 121 15.55 -12.67 -2.96
CA TYR A 121 16.51 -11.59 -3.20
C TYR A 121 15.99 -10.22 -2.76
N ALA A 122 14.72 -9.92 -3.03
CA ALA A 122 14.07 -8.70 -2.54
C ALA A 122 14.05 -8.66 -1.01
N LEU A 123 13.77 -9.79 -0.35
CA LEU A 123 13.83 -9.91 1.10
C LEU A 123 15.23 -9.57 1.65
N ILE A 124 16.29 -10.15 1.06
CA ILE A 124 17.68 -9.84 1.45
C ILE A 124 17.98 -8.35 1.25
N LYS A 125 17.60 -7.78 0.10
CA LYS A 125 17.79 -6.34 -0.18
C LYS A 125 17.05 -5.46 0.83
N SER A 126 15.81 -5.81 1.19
CA SER A 126 15.05 -5.13 2.24
C SER A 126 15.73 -5.22 3.61
N LEU A 127 16.28 -6.38 3.98
CA LEU A 127 17.05 -6.55 5.22
C LEU A 127 18.37 -5.75 5.21
N MET A 128 19.01 -5.56 4.05
CA MET A 128 20.16 -4.67 3.93
C MET A 128 19.76 -3.20 4.11
N LEU A 129 18.65 -2.77 3.50
CA LEU A 129 18.11 -1.42 3.66
C LEU A 129 17.64 -1.16 5.09
N ALA A 130 17.12 -2.18 5.79
CA ALA A 130 16.67 -2.09 7.17
C ALA A 130 17.77 -1.63 8.15
N ARG A 131 19.05 -1.82 7.78
CA ARG A 131 20.22 -1.37 8.54
C ARG A 131 20.58 0.10 8.30
N LYS A 132 19.89 0.78 7.38
CA LYS A 132 20.07 2.20 7.08
C LYS A 132 19.21 3.04 8.04
N GLY A 133 19.48 4.35 8.05
CA GLY A 133 18.73 5.32 8.86
C GLY A 133 17.44 5.79 8.18
N GLY A 134 16.90 6.89 8.68
CA GLY A 134 15.69 7.54 8.18
C GLY A 134 14.59 7.61 9.24
N GLU A 135 13.89 8.74 9.30
CA GLU A 135 12.83 9.00 10.28
C GLU A 135 11.42 8.75 9.73
N GLY A 136 11.31 8.35 8.47
CA GLY A 136 10.03 8.11 7.80
C GLY A 136 10.22 7.46 6.43
N ILE A 137 9.11 7.10 5.81
CA ILE A 137 9.04 6.65 4.43
C ILE A 137 9.22 7.87 3.51
N PRO A 138 10.18 7.85 2.56
CA PRO A 138 10.26 8.90 1.55
C PRO A 138 9.01 8.91 0.66
N ASP A 139 8.46 10.09 0.41
CA ASP A 139 7.26 10.26 -0.43
C ASP A 139 7.61 10.17 -1.91
N THR A 140 7.77 8.94 -2.41
CA THR A 140 7.93 8.68 -3.83
C THR A 140 6.94 7.60 -4.28
N ALA A 141 6.49 7.73 -5.53
CA ALA A 141 5.53 6.79 -6.10
C ALA A 141 6.05 5.34 -6.13
N SER A 142 7.36 5.14 -6.35
CA SER A 142 7.96 3.79 -6.36
C SER A 142 7.96 3.14 -4.99
N ILE A 143 8.23 3.91 -3.93
CA ILE A 143 8.23 3.44 -2.54
C ILE A 143 6.80 3.15 -2.06
N LYS A 144 5.87 4.09 -2.27
CA LYS A 144 4.44 3.92 -1.95
C LYS A 144 3.89 2.66 -2.65
N LYS A 145 4.18 2.49 -3.95
CA LYS A 145 3.79 1.30 -4.73
C LYS A 145 4.33 -0.01 -4.14
N ALA A 146 5.61 -0.06 -3.79
CA ALA A 146 6.21 -1.27 -3.22
C ALA A 146 5.55 -1.66 -1.89
N LEU A 147 5.32 -0.68 -1.01
CA LEU A 147 4.64 -0.89 0.27
C LEU A 147 3.19 -1.34 0.06
N TRP A 148 2.45 -0.64 -0.81
CA TRP A 148 1.05 -0.95 -1.07
C TRP A 148 0.85 -2.39 -1.54
N LEU A 149 1.66 -2.86 -2.50
CA LEU A 149 1.58 -4.22 -3.01
C LEU A 149 1.78 -5.27 -1.92
N GLY A 150 2.67 -5.01 -0.96
CA GLY A 150 2.90 -5.90 0.18
C GLY A 150 1.77 -5.85 1.21
N ILE A 151 1.22 -4.66 1.47
CA ILE A 151 0.10 -4.44 2.40
C ILE A 151 -1.17 -5.10 1.85
N SER A 152 -1.56 -4.76 0.61
CA SER A 152 -2.81 -5.21 -0.01
C SER A 152 -2.88 -6.72 -0.22
N ALA A 153 -1.73 -7.39 -0.37
CA ALA A 153 -1.63 -8.85 -0.41
C ALA A 153 -2.26 -9.53 0.84
N GLY A 154 -2.29 -8.82 1.98
CA GLY A 154 -2.94 -9.27 3.20
C GLY A 154 -4.45 -9.48 3.06
N GLY A 155 -5.11 -8.77 2.13
CA GLY A 155 -6.54 -8.90 1.84
C GLY A 155 -6.91 -9.97 0.81
N PHE A 156 -5.93 -10.72 0.29
CA PHE A 156 -6.13 -11.81 -0.69
C PHE A 156 -5.56 -13.13 -0.16
N SER A 157 -5.86 -14.25 -0.82
CA SER A 157 -5.31 -15.57 -0.49
C SER A 157 -4.82 -16.31 -1.76
N GLY A 158 -4.07 -17.40 -1.56
CA GLY A 158 -3.61 -18.28 -2.63
C GLY A 158 -2.82 -17.56 -3.74
N ALA A 159 -3.09 -17.93 -4.99
CA ALA A 159 -2.35 -17.44 -6.16
C ALA A 159 -2.35 -15.91 -6.31
N LYS A 160 -3.42 -15.23 -5.88
CA LYS A 160 -3.52 -13.77 -5.96
C LYS A 160 -2.58 -13.09 -4.97
N ARG A 161 -2.51 -13.58 -3.72
CA ARG A 161 -1.54 -13.13 -2.72
C ARG A 161 -0.11 -13.36 -3.21
N ALA A 162 0.20 -14.55 -3.72
CA ALA A 162 1.51 -14.88 -4.28
C ALA A 162 1.91 -13.96 -5.46
N ALA A 163 0.97 -13.62 -6.33
CA ALA A 163 1.20 -12.70 -7.44
C ALA A 163 1.48 -11.26 -6.96
N LEU A 164 0.73 -10.78 -5.97
CA LEU A 164 0.98 -9.48 -5.33
C LEU A 164 2.33 -9.44 -4.62
N ASN A 165 2.71 -10.52 -3.93
CA ASN A 165 3.99 -10.61 -3.25
C ASN A 165 5.17 -10.57 -4.25
N ARG A 166 5.06 -11.28 -5.38
CA ARG A 166 6.05 -11.19 -6.47
C ARG A 166 6.14 -9.79 -7.06
N ARG A 167 5.02 -9.09 -7.24
CA ARG A 167 5.00 -7.69 -7.69
C ARG A 167 5.62 -6.74 -6.66
N CYS A 168 5.39 -6.98 -5.36
CA CYS A 168 6.03 -6.25 -4.27
C CYS A 168 7.55 -6.44 -4.33
N ALA A 169 8.02 -7.68 -4.43
CA ALA A 169 9.44 -8.00 -4.57
C ALA A 169 10.07 -7.30 -5.80
N ALA A 170 9.44 -7.40 -6.97
CA ALA A 170 9.91 -6.71 -8.17
C ALA A 170 9.97 -5.18 -7.98
N ALA A 171 8.96 -4.59 -7.34
CA ALA A 171 8.93 -3.16 -7.05
C ALA A 171 10.06 -2.73 -6.09
N VAL A 172 10.35 -3.53 -5.06
CA VAL A 172 11.49 -3.32 -4.14
C VAL A 172 12.82 -3.35 -4.90
N LEU A 173 12.98 -4.33 -5.80
CA LEU A 173 14.21 -4.46 -6.58
C LEU A 173 14.43 -3.26 -7.50
N GLY A 174 13.36 -2.73 -8.10
CA GLY A 174 13.40 -1.60 -9.03
C GLY A 174 13.41 -0.20 -8.41
N ILE A 175 13.48 -0.03 -7.08
CA ILE A 175 13.45 1.30 -6.43
C ILE A 175 14.55 2.23 -6.94
N PHE A 176 15.70 1.69 -7.31
CA PHE A 176 16.87 2.45 -7.74
C PHE A 176 17.09 2.44 -9.26
N ASP A 177 16.12 1.97 -10.03
CA ASP A 177 16.23 1.86 -11.48
C ASP A 177 16.31 3.26 -12.10
N GLY A 178 17.26 3.45 -13.01
CA GLY A 178 17.50 4.72 -13.71
C GLY A 178 18.12 5.83 -12.85
N MET A 179 18.39 5.60 -11.56
CA MET A 179 19.06 6.57 -10.69
C MET A 179 20.58 6.56 -10.87
N LYS A 180 21.21 7.74 -10.74
CA LYS A 180 22.67 7.86 -10.68
C LYS A 180 23.17 7.41 -9.31
N ASP A 181 24.45 7.05 -9.21
CA ASP A 181 25.01 6.47 -7.97
C ASP A 181 24.86 7.40 -6.75
N GLY A 182 25.11 8.71 -6.89
CA GLY A 182 24.94 9.66 -5.78
C GLY A 182 23.48 9.81 -5.31
N GLU A 183 22.52 9.73 -6.23
CA GLU A 183 21.08 9.77 -5.91
C GLU A 183 20.64 8.48 -5.21
N ARG A 184 21.17 7.34 -5.68
CA ARG A 184 20.94 6.02 -5.09
C ARG A 184 21.41 5.97 -3.65
N ASP A 185 22.62 6.42 -3.36
CA ASP A 185 23.18 6.39 -2.00
C ASP A 185 22.42 7.32 -1.05
N ALA A 186 22.08 8.53 -1.52
CA ALA A 186 21.29 9.49 -0.75
C ALA A 186 19.90 8.94 -0.41
N LEU A 187 19.24 8.27 -1.35
CA LEU A 187 17.97 7.61 -1.10
C LEU A 187 18.14 6.42 -0.17
N ALA A 188 19.10 5.53 -0.43
CA ALA A 188 19.33 4.33 0.38
C ALA A 188 19.60 4.66 1.85
N ALA A 189 20.28 5.76 2.16
CA ALA A 189 20.53 6.22 3.52
C ALA A 189 19.25 6.52 4.33
N ARG A 190 18.12 6.74 3.65
CA ARG A 190 16.82 7.09 4.23
C ARG A 190 15.79 5.94 4.20
N LEU A 191 16.17 4.76 3.71
CA LEU A 191 15.25 3.63 3.51
C LEU A 191 15.26 2.62 4.67
N GLY A 192 15.70 2.99 5.87
CA GLY A 192 15.71 2.13 7.06
C GLY A 192 14.33 1.55 7.39
N LEU A 193 13.35 2.44 7.64
CA LEU A 193 11.98 2.02 7.97
C LEU A 193 11.31 1.29 6.80
N PHE A 194 11.57 1.73 5.56
CA PHE A 194 11.10 1.03 4.36
C PHE A 194 11.62 -0.42 4.32
N GLY A 195 12.93 -0.62 4.49
CA GLY A 195 13.54 -1.95 4.46
C GLY A 195 13.00 -2.86 5.55
N GLN A 196 12.83 -2.32 6.76
CA GLN A 196 12.25 -3.05 7.88
C GLN A 196 10.80 -3.52 7.61
N CYS A 197 9.98 -2.65 7.02
CA CYS A 197 8.59 -2.96 6.70
C CYS A 197 8.49 -3.92 5.50
N ALA A 198 9.20 -3.62 4.41
CA ALA A 198 9.20 -4.46 3.19
C ALA A 198 9.66 -5.89 3.47
N ALA A 199 10.70 -6.09 4.29
CA ALA A 199 11.17 -7.42 4.66
C ALA A 199 10.06 -8.24 5.36
N ARG A 200 9.35 -7.62 6.30
CA ARG A 200 8.24 -8.26 7.03
C ARG A 200 7.07 -8.57 6.11
N LEU A 201 6.68 -7.64 5.24
CA LEU A 201 5.60 -7.83 4.27
C LEU A 201 5.91 -9.00 3.33
N ILE A 202 7.10 -9.01 2.72
CA ILE A 202 7.52 -10.09 1.81
C ILE A 202 7.48 -11.44 2.51
N TRP A 203 8.04 -11.51 3.72
CA TRP A 203 8.11 -12.73 4.50
C TRP A 203 6.74 -13.26 4.90
N VAL A 204 5.90 -12.42 5.51
CA VAL A 204 4.55 -12.80 5.97
C VAL A 204 3.69 -13.29 4.81
N ASN A 205 3.80 -12.63 3.65
CA ASN A 205 3.06 -13.01 2.45
C ASN A 205 3.55 -14.33 1.84
N SER A 206 4.76 -14.79 2.19
CA SER A 206 5.33 -16.06 1.71
C SER A 206 4.99 -17.25 2.62
N ILE A 207 4.82 -17.03 3.94
CA ILE A 207 4.52 -18.12 4.89
C ILE A 207 3.08 -18.61 4.78
N GLN A 208 2.14 -17.72 4.44
CA GLN A 208 0.71 -18.04 4.42
C GLN A 208 0.25 -18.71 3.11
N GLU A 209 1.13 -19.47 2.46
CA GLU A 209 0.79 -20.34 1.32
C GLU A 209 0.37 -21.77 1.74
N VAL A 210 0.40 -22.07 3.06
CA VAL A 210 0.03 -23.39 3.63
C VAL A 210 -1.39 -23.37 4.20
#